data_AF-A0AAN0RKY4-F1
#
_entry.id   AF-A0AAN0RKY4-F1
#
_cell.length_a   1.000
_cell.length_b   1.000
_cell.length_c   1.000
_cell.angle_alpha   90.00
_cell.angle_beta   90.00
_cell.angle_gamma   90.00
#
_symmetry.space_group_name_H-M   'P 1'
#
loop_
_entity.id
_entity.type
_entity.pdbx_description
1 polymer ?
#
loop_
_entity_poly.entity_id
_entity_poly.type
_entity_poly.pdbx_seq_one_letter_code
_entity_poly.pdbx_strand_id
1 'polypeptide(L)'
;MNMQSNKIEKEAKMDQESTGLITVDGVEYKFSDMTDAAKAQLSNIQFVDHQVRQLQNEWAISDTARLGYQAALKGELLKSAKK
;
A
#
# COMPACT_ATOMS: atom_id res chain seq x y z
N MET A 1 -38.02 7.17 45.14
CA MET A 1 -36.85 7.06 46.03
C MET A 1 -36.04 5.84 45.60
N ASN A 2 -34.72 5.91 45.78
CA ASN A 2 -33.68 4.97 45.35
C ASN A 2 -33.42 4.97 43.83
N MET A 3 -32.55 5.81 43.26
CA MET A 3 -31.11 6.00 43.58
C MET A 3 -30.44 4.66 43.86
N GLN A 4 -29.75 4.14 42.85
CA GLN A 4 -28.46 3.46 43.02
C GLN A 4 -27.75 3.56 41.66
N SER A 5 -26.91 4.57 41.61
CA SER A 5 -25.94 4.94 40.59
C SER A 5 -25.35 3.76 39.83
N ASN A 6 -25.81 3.53 38.59
CA ASN A 6 -24.94 2.95 37.59
C ASN A 6 -23.91 4.01 37.23
N LYS A 7 -22.79 3.93 37.94
CA LYS A 7 -21.50 4.55 37.65
C LYS A 7 -20.97 3.95 36.34
N ILE A 8 -21.66 4.27 35.25
CA ILE A 8 -21.18 4.12 33.88
C ILE A 8 -20.03 5.12 33.74
N GLU A 9 -19.00 4.73 33.00
CA GLU A 9 -17.88 5.59 32.59
C GLU A 9 -16.79 5.80 33.65
N LYS A 10 -16.10 4.72 34.03
CA LYS A 10 -14.64 4.81 34.06
C LYS A 10 -13.97 3.45 34.03
N GLU A 11 -13.07 3.37 33.05
CA GLU A 11 -11.87 2.52 33.00
C GLU A 11 -11.99 1.16 32.32
N ALA A 12 -11.29 1.13 31.18
CA ALA A 12 -10.51 0.02 30.66
C ALA A 12 -11.31 -1.17 30.10
N LYS A 13 -11.40 -1.21 28.77
CA LYS A 13 -10.56 -2.12 27.98
C LYS A 13 -10.56 -1.70 26.51
N MET A 14 -9.48 -1.02 26.18
CA MET A 14 -9.05 -0.69 24.83
C MET A 14 -8.29 -1.90 24.30
N ASP A 15 -8.99 -2.98 23.96
CA ASP A 15 -8.40 -4.15 23.31
C ASP A 15 -9.26 -4.51 22.09
N GLN A 16 -9.16 -3.71 21.03
CA GLN A 16 -9.41 -4.23 19.70
C GLN A 16 -8.19 -5.10 19.34
N GLU A 17 -8.16 -6.33 19.84
CA GLU A 17 -7.24 -7.34 19.34
C GLU A 17 -7.58 -7.60 17.87
N SER A 18 -6.81 -6.96 16.99
CA SER A 18 -6.77 -7.28 15.57
C SER A 18 -6.14 -8.67 15.42
N THR A 19 -6.96 -9.70 15.59
CA THR A 19 -6.63 -11.11 15.34
C THR A 19 -6.60 -11.36 13.83
N GLY A 20 -5.70 -10.67 13.13
CA GLY A 20 -5.37 -10.94 11.74
C GLY A 20 -4.24 -11.95 11.64
N LEU A 21 -4.34 -12.92 10.73
CA LEU A 21 -3.19 -13.71 10.29
C LEU A 21 -2.48 -12.95 9.16
N ILE A 22 -1.16 -12.93 9.20
CA ILE A 22 -0.31 -12.31 8.18
C ILE A 22 0.65 -13.36 7.67
N THR A 23 0.73 -13.48 6.36
CA THR A 23 1.67 -14.37 5.70
C THR A 23 2.94 -13.59 5.35
N VAL A 24 4.08 -14.01 5.89
CA VAL A 24 5.41 -13.51 5.52
C VAL A 24 6.23 -14.69 5.05
N ASP A 25 6.78 -14.62 3.83
CA ASP A 25 7.56 -15.70 3.20
C ASP A 25 6.85 -17.08 3.16
N GLY A 26 5.51 -17.06 3.03
CA GLY A 26 4.70 -18.28 2.99
C GLY A 26 4.42 -18.91 4.36
N VAL A 27 4.86 -18.28 5.45
CA VAL A 27 4.55 -18.68 6.82
C VAL A 27 3.49 -17.76 7.41
N GLU A 28 2.47 -18.34 8.04
CA GLU A 28 1.42 -17.59 8.71
C GLU A 28 1.83 -17.22 10.15
N TYR A 29 1.69 -15.93 10.46
CA TYR A 29 1.92 -15.37 11.78
C TYR A 29 0.65 -14.71 12.28
N LYS A 30 0.33 -14.88 13.56
CA LYS A 30 -0.72 -14.10 14.21
C LYS A 30 -0.22 -12.70 14.49
N PHE A 31 -0.96 -11.70 14.05
CA PHE A 31 -0.63 -10.30 14.29
C PHE A 31 -0.59 -9.95 15.79
N SER A 32 -1.47 -10.57 16.59
CA SER A 32 -1.49 -10.44 18.04
C SER A 32 -0.17 -10.85 18.70
N ASP A 33 0.52 -11.83 18.11
CA ASP A 33 1.71 -12.48 18.68
C ASP A 33 3.00 -11.76 18.25
N MET A 34 2.90 -10.77 17.35
CA MET A 34 4.03 -9.98 16.87
C MET A 34 4.45 -8.93 17.89
N THR A 35 5.77 -8.75 18.04
CA THR A 35 6.34 -7.64 18.81
C THR A 35 6.03 -6.29 18.15
N ASP A 36 6.03 -5.21 18.92
CA ASP A 36 5.81 -3.86 18.38
C ASP A 36 6.84 -3.49 17.31
N ALA A 37 8.09 -3.93 17.48
CA ALA A 37 9.14 -3.77 16.48
C ALA A 37 8.78 -4.49 15.16
N ALA A 38 8.26 -5.72 15.23
CA ALA A 38 7.85 -6.46 14.04
C ALA A 38 6.66 -5.79 13.33
N LYS A 39 5.68 -5.29 14.09
CA LYS A 39 4.54 -4.52 13.55
C LYS A 39 5.01 -3.23 12.87
N ALA A 40 5.99 -2.53 13.44
CA ALA A 40 6.57 -1.34 12.83
C ALA A 40 7.27 -1.66 11.49
N GLN A 41 8.04 -2.76 11.43
CA GLN A 41 8.67 -3.16 10.17
C GLN A 41 7.65 -3.58 9.10
N LEU A 42 6.59 -4.29 9.49
CA LEU A 42 5.50 -4.60 8.57
C LEU A 42 4.87 -3.34 7.98
N SER A 43 4.62 -2.32 8.81
CA SER A 43 4.07 -1.04 8.33
C SER A 43 5.03 -0.33 7.36
N ASN A 44 6.35 -0.36 7.65
CA ASN A 44 7.36 0.19 6.75
C ASN A 44 7.38 -0.53 5.39
N ILE A 45 7.29 -1.87 5.39
CA ILE A 45 7.24 -2.67 4.16
C ILE A 45 6.01 -2.30 3.34
N GLN A 46 4.82 -2.27 3.95
CA GLN A 46 3.58 -1.90 3.28
C GLN A 46 3.65 -0.49 2.66
N PHE A 47 4.27 0.45 3.38
CA PHE A 47 4.50 1.79 2.85
C PHE A 47 5.40 1.78 1.60
N VAL A 48 6.54 1.07 1.66
CA VAL A 48 7.47 0.98 0.53
C VAL A 48 6.82 0.26 -0.66
N ASP A 49 6.07 -0.81 -0.42
CA ASP A 49 5.34 -1.53 -1.48
C ASP A 49 4.35 -0.63 -2.20
N HIS A 50 3.66 0.24 -1.47
CA HIS A 50 2.79 1.25 -2.06
C HIS A 50 3.60 2.22 -2.94
N GLN A 51 4.75 2.71 -2.46
CA GLN A 51 5.61 3.58 -3.26
C GLN A 51 6.12 2.89 -4.54
N VAL A 52 6.53 1.63 -4.44
CA VAL A 52 6.96 0.84 -5.60
C VAL A 52 5.84 0.72 -6.64
N ARG A 53 4.60 0.45 -6.19
CA ARG A 53 3.45 0.39 -7.09
C ARG A 53 3.19 1.73 -7.78
N GLN A 54 3.30 2.84 -7.06
CA GLN A 54 3.14 4.17 -7.64
C GLN A 54 4.18 4.45 -8.73
N LEU A 55 5.45 4.14 -8.46
CA LEU A 55 6.53 4.29 -9.44
C LEU A 55 6.33 3.41 -10.67
N GLN A 56 5.82 2.19 -10.51
CA GLN A 56 5.47 1.31 -11.63
C GLN A 56 4.36 1.90 -12.51
N ASN A 57 3.35 2.53 -11.89
CA ASN A 57 2.29 3.22 -12.63
C ASN A 57 2.85 4.41 -13.42
N GLU A 58 3.69 5.24 -12.79
CA GLU A 58 4.35 6.38 -13.46
C GLU A 58 5.25 5.92 -14.61
N TRP A 59 5.96 4.81 -14.42
CA TRP A 59 6.77 4.20 -15.47
C TRP A 59 5.91 3.74 -16.65
N ALA A 60 4.79 3.07 -16.40
CA ALA A 60 3.89 2.60 -17.46
C ALA A 60 3.29 3.77 -18.29
N ILE A 61 2.94 4.87 -17.62
CA ILE A 61 2.50 6.12 -18.29
C ILE A 61 3.63 6.66 -19.18
N SER A 62 4.84 6.76 -18.62
CA SER A 62 6.01 7.28 -19.31
C SER A 62 6.39 6.43 -20.53
N ASP A 63 6.30 5.11 -20.42
CA ASP A 63 6.60 4.19 -21.51
C ASP A 63 5.56 4.30 -22.64
N THR A 64 4.28 4.42 -22.30
CA THR A 64 3.22 4.66 -23.28
C THR A 64 3.46 5.94 -24.07
N ALA A 65 3.83 7.04 -23.39
CA ALA A 65 4.16 8.29 -24.05
C ALA A 65 5.40 8.16 -24.97
N ARG A 66 6.44 7.46 -24.50
CA ARG A 66 7.65 7.16 -25.28
C ARG A 66 7.30 6.43 -26.59
N LEU A 67 6.48 5.38 -26.53
CA LEU A 67 6.03 4.65 -27.72
C LEU A 67 5.27 5.55 -28.70
N GLY A 68 4.39 6.41 -28.20
CA GLY A 68 3.68 7.40 -29.02
C GLY A 68 4.62 8.36 -29.74
N TYR A 69 5.63 8.90 -29.04
CA TYR A 69 6.62 9.79 -29.64
C TYR A 69 7.53 9.08 -30.64
N GLN A 70 7.91 7.83 -30.39
CA GLN A 70 8.67 7.02 -31.35
C GLN A 70 7.88 6.79 -32.64
N ALA A 71 6.58 6.49 -32.54
CA ALA A 71 5.71 6.32 -33.70
C ALA A 71 5.57 7.63 -34.50
N ALA A 72 5.37 8.76 -33.81
CA ALA A 72 5.30 10.08 -34.44
C ALA A 72 6.60 10.42 -35.18
N LEU A 73 7.76 10.23 -34.54
CA LEU A 73 9.08 10.45 -35.14
C LEU A 73 9.26 9.61 -36.42
N LYS A 74 8.93 8.31 -36.35
CA LYS A 74 8.98 7.42 -37.52
C LYS A 74 8.11 7.94 -38.67
N GLY A 75 6.91 8.45 -38.36
CA GLY A 75 6.01 9.08 -39.33
C GLY A 75 6.67 10.26 -40.05
N GLU A 76 7.33 11.15 -39.31
CA GLU A 76 8.02 12.31 -39.89
C GLU A 76 9.22 11.92 -40.76
N LEU A 77 10.02 10.93 -40.32
CA LEU A 77 11.16 10.43 -41.10
C LEU A 77 10.74 9.79 -42.43
N LEU A 78 9.59 9.10 -42.46
CA LEU A 78 9.06 8.52 -43.70
C LEU A 78 8.55 9.58 -44.68
N LYS A 79 8.04 10.71 -44.18
CA LYS A 79 7.62 11.84 -45.03
C LYS A 79 8.82 12.55 -45.65
N SER A 80 9.89 12.76 -44.87
CA SER A 80 11.11 13.41 -45.38
C SER A 80 11.86 12.53 -46.39
N ALA A 81 11.85 11.21 -46.22
CA ALA A 81 12.52 10.27 -47.14
C ALA A 81 11.79 10.08 -48.48
N LYS A 82 10.52 10.47 -48.59
CA LYS A 82 9.73 10.38 -49.83
C LYS A 82 9.77 11.65 -50.69
N LYS A 83 10.51 12.66 -50.26
CA LYS A 83 10.66 13.95 -50.94
C LYS A 83 12.03 14.02 -51.61
#